data_AF-A0A1W1X8S3-F1
#
_entry.id   AF-A0A1W1X8S3-F1
#
_cell.length_a   1.000
_cell.length_b   1.000
_cell.length_c   1.000
_cell.angle_alpha   90.00
_cell.angle_beta   90.00
_cell.angle_gamma   90.00
#
_symmetry.space_group_name_H-M   'P 1'
#
loop_
_entity.id
_entity.type
_entity.pdbx_description
1 polymer ?
#
loop_
_entity_poly.entity_id
_entity_poly.type
_entity_poly.pdbx_seq_one_letter_code
_entity_poly.pdbx_strand_id
1 'polypeptide(L)'
;MAQIDELALQKLLEPSANKGRPRLIRRAEVSDLALLQAAKRLEVALPHSYCAFVTRMGTVVLDDELTLLPPEELYDLDIPDTPFNGWIVIAIDGTGNLLAFDPDDPMVEGERHVKYVSHDPFGHGVLAPTFAALIEQLAASSASYLGALERLARIEEVDAPPQLRKPWWKLW
;
A
#
# COMPACT_ATOMS: atom_id res chain seq x y z
N MET A 1 -8.88 -0.33 17.98
CA MET A 1 -9.20 0.06 16.57
C MET A 1 -8.35 1.27 16.21
N ALA A 2 -7.41 1.11 15.29
CA ALA A 2 -6.59 2.21 14.80
C ALA A 2 -7.47 3.16 13.97
N GLN A 3 -7.61 4.41 14.42
CA GLN A 3 -8.27 5.46 13.65
C GLN A 3 -7.21 6.31 12.96
N ILE A 4 -7.55 6.80 11.77
CA ILE A 4 -6.68 7.73 11.05
C ILE A 4 -6.83 9.10 11.69
N ASP A 5 -5.71 9.70 12.08
CA ASP A 5 -5.68 11.07 12.59
C ASP A 5 -6.20 12.06 11.53
N GLU A 6 -7.24 12.82 11.88
CA GLU A 6 -7.82 13.87 11.04
C GLU A 6 -6.80 14.93 10.63
N LEU A 7 -5.87 15.28 11.52
CA LEU A 7 -4.83 16.25 11.23
C LEU A 7 -3.84 15.68 10.20
N ALA A 8 -3.53 14.39 10.27
CA ALA A 8 -2.71 13.72 9.28
C ALA A 8 -3.40 13.74 7.90
N LEU A 9 -4.69 13.45 7.87
CA LEU A 9 -5.47 13.48 6.63
C LEU A 9 -5.54 14.88 6.02
N GLN A 10 -5.75 15.91 6.84
CA GLN A 10 -5.77 17.30 6.38
C GLN A 10 -4.43 17.71 5.76
N LYS A 11 -3.31 17.32 6.37
CA LYS A 11 -1.96 17.58 5.83
C LYS A 11 -1.68 16.91 4.49
N LEU A 12 -2.34 15.78 4.21
CA LEU A 12 -2.24 15.10 2.90
C LEU A 12 -3.08 15.79 1.83
N LEU A 13 -4.13 16.50 2.22
CA LEU A 13 -4.96 17.30 1.30
C LEU A 13 -4.34 18.67 0.97
N GLU A 14 -3.44 19.16 1.81
CA GLU A 14 -2.74 20.42 1.58
C GLU A 14 -1.82 20.35 0.34
N PRO A 15 -1.68 21.46 -0.40
CA PRO A 15 -0.75 21.54 -1.52
C PRO A 15 0.70 21.26 -1.06
N SER A 16 1.44 20.53 -1.89
CA SER A 16 2.88 20.37 -1.69
C SER A 16 3.57 21.73 -1.86
N ALA A 17 4.36 22.13 -0.86
CA ALA A 17 5.13 23.37 -0.86
C ALA A 17 6.03 23.52 -2.11
N ASN A 18 6.45 22.41 -2.71
CA ASN A 18 7.38 22.39 -3.84
C ASN A 18 6.70 22.23 -5.22
N LYS A 19 5.46 21.73 -5.28
CA LYS A 19 4.81 21.33 -6.55
C LYS A 19 3.53 22.11 -6.87
N GLY A 20 3.01 22.94 -5.94
CA GLY A 20 1.82 23.77 -6.16
C GLY A 20 0.51 22.99 -6.40
N ARG A 21 0.54 21.66 -6.21
CA ARG A 21 -0.58 20.73 -6.38
C ARG A 21 -0.86 19.97 -5.09
N PRO A 22 -2.08 19.47 -4.86
CA PRO A 22 -2.40 18.62 -3.72
C PRO A 22 -1.46 17.42 -3.64
N ARG A 23 -1.02 17.07 -2.43
CA ARG A 23 -0.19 15.88 -2.19
C ARG A 23 -0.95 14.58 -2.41
N LEU A 24 -2.25 14.59 -2.13
CA LEU A 24 -3.17 13.50 -2.38
C LEU A 24 -4.14 13.91 -3.48
N ILE A 25 -4.16 13.14 -4.57
CA ILE A 25 -5.07 13.34 -5.69
C ILE A 25 -6.07 12.19 -5.69
N ARG A 26 -7.33 12.50 -5.36
CA ARG A 26 -8.45 11.56 -5.48
C ARG A 26 -8.69 11.22 -6.96
N ARG A 27 -8.88 9.94 -7.27
CA ARG A 27 -9.11 9.44 -8.63
C ARG A 27 -10.52 8.93 -8.84
N ALA A 28 -11.05 8.15 -7.90
CA ALA A 28 -12.41 7.61 -7.96
C ALA A 28 -13.00 7.45 -6.56
N GLU A 29 -14.33 7.45 -6.44
CA GLU A 29 -15.00 7.11 -5.19
C GLU A 29 -14.96 5.60 -4.97
N VAL A 30 -14.90 5.17 -3.72
CA VAL A 30 -14.97 3.75 -3.36
C VAL A 30 -16.13 3.54 -2.39
N SER A 31 -16.96 2.53 -2.68
CA SER A 31 -18.06 2.14 -1.81
C SER A 31 -17.69 0.96 -0.92
N ASP A 32 -18.37 0.84 0.22
CA ASP A 32 -18.21 -0.32 1.11
C ASP A 32 -18.53 -1.63 0.38
N LEU A 33 -19.49 -1.61 -0.56
CA LEU A 33 -19.83 -2.78 -1.37
C LEU A 33 -18.64 -3.22 -2.25
N ALA A 34 -17.90 -2.28 -2.84
CA ALA A 34 -16.73 -2.61 -3.65
C ALA A 34 -15.61 -3.26 -2.80
N LEU A 35 -15.38 -2.74 -1.59
CA LEU A 35 -14.42 -3.33 -0.64
C LEU A 35 -14.86 -4.74 -0.19
N LEU A 36 -16.15 -4.94 0.10
CA LEU A 36 -16.70 -6.26 0.45
C LEU A 36 -16.57 -7.25 -0.71
N GLN A 37 -16.79 -6.81 -1.95
CA GLN A 37 -16.62 -7.64 -3.14
C GLN A 37 -15.15 -8.01 -3.36
N ALA A 38 -14.22 -7.07 -3.16
CA ALA A 38 -12.79 -7.33 -3.26
C ALA A 38 -12.32 -8.33 -2.18
N ALA A 39 -12.70 -8.10 -0.92
CA ALA A 39 -12.42 -9.01 0.20
C ALA A 39 -12.95 -10.43 -0.07
N LYS A 40 -14.18 -10.54 -0.59
CA LYS A 40 -14.76 -11.84 -0.97
C LYS A 40 -14.02 -12.50 -2.14
N ARG A 41 -13.69 -11.73 -3.19
CA ARG A 41 -12.99 -12.23 -4.38
C ARG A 41 -11.61 -12.77 -4.05
N LEU A 42 -10.91 -12.10 -3.13
CA LEU A 42 -9.57 -12.45 -2.69
C LEU A 42 -9.58 -13.41 -1.49
N GLU A 43 -10.76 -13.77 -0.97
CA GLU A 43 -10.93 -14.65 0.21
C GLU A 43 -10.17 -14.17 1.46
N VAL A 44 -10.07 -12.85 1.66
CA VAL A 44 -9.33 -12.23 2.76
C VAL A 44 -10.17 -11.18 3.50
N ALA A 45 -9.82 -10.95 4.76
CA ALA A 45 -10.28 -9.76 5.49
C ALA A 45 -9.30 -8.61 5.26
N LEU A 46 -9.81 -7.47 4.78
CA LEU A 46 -9.04 -6.25 4.61
C LEU A 46 -8.91 -5.48 5.94
N PRO A 47 -7.76 -4.84 6.23
CA PRO A 47 -7.57 -4.04 7.45
C PRO A 47 -8.58 -2.90 7.58
N HIS A 48 -9.07 -2.66 8.79
CA HIS A 48 -10.10 -1.66 9.07
C HIS A 48 -9.63 -0.25 8.70
N SER A 49 -8.42 0.15 9.08
CA SER A 49 -7.89 1.47 8.74
C SER A 49 -7.70 1.68 7.24
N TYR A 50 -7.36 0.63 6.48
CA TYR A 50 -7.34 0.68 5.02
C TYR A 50 -8.74 0.92 4.44
N CYS A 51 -9.72 0.11 4.84
CA CYS A 51 -11.10 0.27 4.40
C CYS A 51 -11.64 1.66 4.73
N ALA A 52 -11.42 2.15 5.95
CA ALA A 52 -11.86 3.47 6.37
C ALA A 52 -11.22 4.59 5.54
N PHE A 53 -9.93 4.49 5.23
CA PHE A 53 -9.26 5.46 4.37
C PHE A 53 -9.86 5.45 2.97
N VAL A 54 -9.97 4.28 2.35
CA VAL A 54 -10.36 4.15 0.95
C VAL A 54 -11.85 4.49 0.76
N THR A 55 -12.74 4.11 1.67
CA THR A 55 -14.15 4.57 1.61
C THR A 55 -14.25 6.09 1.68
N ARG A 56 -13.43 6.73 2.51
CA ARG A 56 -13.48 8.18 2.71
C ARG A 56 -12.82 8.97 1.57
N MET A 57 -11.63 8.55 1.18
CA MET A 57 -10.78 9.27 0.24
C MET A 57 -10.97 8.80 -1.19
N GLY A 58 -11.53 7.61 -1.39
CA GLY A 58 -11.55 6.92 -2.66
C GLY A 58 -10.19 6.32 -3.01
N THR A 59 -9.98 6.03 -4.30
CA THR A 59 -8.63 5.75 -4.80
C THR A 59 -7.83 7.05 -4.88
N VAL A 60 -6.54 6.97 -4.56
CA VAL A 60 -5.69 8.15 -4.46
C VAL A 60 -4.33 7.91 -5.08
N VAL A 61 -3.74 8.98 -5.59
CA VAL A 61 -2.32 9.06 -5.93
C VAL A 61 -1.65 10.00 -4.94
N LEU A 62 -0.59 9.51 -4.31
CA LEU A 62 0.21 10.24 -3.32
C LEU A 62 1.50 10.74 -3.98
N ASP A 63 1.63 12.06 -4.06
CA ASP A 63 2.74 12.84 -4.63
C ASP A 63 3.21 12.46 -6.06
N ASP A 64 2.34 11.79 -6.82
CA ASP A 64 2.62 11.08 -8.09
C ASP A 64 3.64 9.93 -7.97
N GLU A 65 3.91 9.46 -6.76
CA GLU A 65 4.86 8.37 -6.49
C GLU A 65 4.13 7.05 -6.25
N LEU A 66 3.07 7.08 -5.44
CA LEU A 66 2.35 5.89 -5.00
C LEU A 66 0.87 5.97 -5.38
N THR A 67 0.38 4.96 -6.08
CA THR A 67 -1.03 4.85 -6.47
C THR A 67 -1.70 3.75 -5.68
N LEU A 68 -2.74 4.09 -4.89
CA LEU A 68 -3.61 3.08 -4.31
C LEU A 68 -4.49 2.48 -5.41
N LEU A 69 -4.50 1.15 -5.48
CA LEU A 69 -5.32 0.41 -6.43
C LEU A 69 -6.81 0.53 -6.05
N PRO A 70 -7.72 0.62 -7.03
CA PRO A 70 -9.14 0.43 -6.77
C PRO A 70 -9.44 -0.99 -6.27
N PRO A 71 -10.51 -1.20 -5.48
CA PRO A 71 -10.85 -2.51 -4.92
C PRO A 71 -10.96 -3.63 -5.97
N GLU A 72 -11.49 -3.32 -7.16
CA GLU A 72 -11.61 -4.24 -8.28
C GLU A 72 -10.25 -4.67 -8.87
N GLU A 73 -9.21 -3.87 -8.68
CA GLU A 73 -7.85 -4.14 -9.18
C GLU A 73 -6.92 -4.73 -8.11
N LEU A 74 -7.37 -4.90 -6.86
CA LEU A 74 -6.57 -5.61 -5.86
C LEU A 74 -6.30 -7.05 -6.31
N TYR A 75 -5.09 -7.56 -6.09
CA TYR A 75 -4.71 -8.93 -6.49
C TYR A 75 -3.73 -9.53 -5.49
N ASP A 76 -3.67 -10.85 -5.44
CA ASP A 76 -2.65 -11.60 -4.74
C ASP A 76 -1.39 -11.77 -5.60
N LEU A 77 -0.21 -11.66 -4.99
CA LEU A 77 1.06 -11.86 -5.68
C LEU A 77 1.26 -13.34 -6.02
N ASP A 78 1.23 -13.67 -7.31
CA ASP A 78 1.61 -14.99 -7.80
C ASP A 78 3.10 -15.02 -8.14
N ILE A 79 3.94 -15.13 -7.11
CA ILE A 79 5.38 -15.26 -7.23
C ILE A 79 5.83 -16.50 -6.43
N PRO A 80 5.78 -17.69 -7.05
CA PRO A 80 6.10 -18.94 -6.37
C PRO A 80 7.49 -18.93 -5.73
N ASP A 81 7.61 -19.69 -4.63
CA ASP A 81 8.85 -19.86 -3.88
C ASP A 81 9.40 -18.59 -3.20
N THR A 82 8.58 -17.54 -3.08
CA THR A 82 8.92 -16.33 -2.32
C THR A 82 8.10 -16.20 -1.04
N PRO A 83 8.61 -15.52 0.01
CA PRO A 83 7.86 -15.29 1.24
C PRO A 83 6.60 -14.44 1.08
N PHE A 84 6.49 -13.71 -0.03
CA PHE A 84 5.38 -12.79 -0.32
C PHE A 84 4.42 -13.31 -1.40
N ASN A 85 4.53 -14.60 -1.75
CA ASN A 85 3.53 -15.26 -2.56
C ASN A 85 2.17 -15.24 -1.83
N GLY A 86 1.10 -14.87 -2.54
CA GLY A 86 -0.25 -14.73 -2.00
C GLY A 86 -0.53 -13.40 -1.28
N TRP A 87 0.47 -12.51 -1.14
CA TRP A 87 0.25 -11.21 -0.51
C TRP A 87 -0.64 -10.31 -1.36
N ILE A 88 -1.57 -9.62 -0.70
CA ILE A 88 -2.60 -8.80 -1.36
C ILE A 88 -2.04 -7.42 -1.64
N VAL A 89 -1.82 -7.10 -2.92
CA VAL A 89 -1.31 -5.81 -3.37
C VAL A 89 -2.41 -4.75 -3.28
N ILE A 90 -2.07 -3.63 -2.65
CA ILE A 90 -2.99 -2.50 -2.42
C ILE A 90 -2.52 -1.19 -3.05
N ALA A 91 -1.24 -1.10 -3.35
CA ALA A 91 -0.65 0.09 -3.96
C ALA A 91 0.57 -0.29 -4.79
N ILE A 92 0.80 0.50 -5.83
CA ILE A 92 1.95 0.35 -6.72
C ILE A 92 2.66 1.69 -6.85
N ASP A 93 3.98 1.65 -6.91
CA ASP A 93 4.77 2.81 -7.32
C ASP A 93 5.10 2.77 -8.82
N GLY A 94 5.55 3.90 -9.35
CA GLY A 94 5.92 4.01 -10.77
C GLY A 94 7.20 3.26 -11.17
N THR A 95 7.85 2.57 -10.24
CA THR A 95 9.12 1.86 -10.44
C THR A 95 9.01 0.35 -10.30
N GLY A 96 7.83 -0.17 -9.92
CA GLY A 96 7.57 -1.59 -9.78
C GLY A 96 7.68 -2.12 -8.35
N ASN A 97 7.76 -1.25 -7.34
CA ASN A 97 7.59 -1.65 -5.96
C ASN A 97 6.12 -1.58 -5.53
N LEU A 98 5.77 -2.37 -4.53
CA LEU A 98 4.40 -2.57 -4.12
C LEU A 98 4.23 -2.36 -2.62
N LEU A 99 3.03 -1.94 -2.23
CA LEU A 99 2.53 -2.15 -0.88
C LEU A 99 1.51 -3.28 -0.88
N ALA A 100 1.59 -4.11 0.14
CA ALA A 100 0.74 -5.28 0.26
C ALA A 100 0.36 -5.58 1.71
N PHE A 101 -0.63 -6.45 1.87
CA PHE A 101 -0.93 -7.14 3.12
C PHE A 101 -0.62 -8.62 2.97
N ASP A 102 0.06 -9.18 3.98
CA ASP A 102 0.17 -10.62 4.12
C ASP A 102 -1.16 -11.15 4.68
N PRO A 103 -1.90 -12.05 4.00
CA PRO A 103 -3.14 -12.63 4.51
C PRO A 103 -2.92 -13.64 5.65
N ASP A 104 -1.71 -14.17 5.80
CA ASP A 104 -1.33 -15.12 6.85
C ASP A 104 -0.89 -14.43 8.15
N ASP A 105 -0.53 -13.14 8.10
CA ASP A 105 -0.29 -12.34 9.31
C ASP A 105 -1.53 -12.42 10.25
N PRO A 106 -1.37 -12.40 11.59
CA PRO A 106 -2.53 -12.35 12.47
C PRO A 106 -3.22 -10.98 12.35
N MET A 107 -4.55 -10.99 12.23
CA MET A 107 -5.35 -9.77 12.32
C MET A 107 -5.47 -9.35 13.79
N VAL A 108 -4.81 -8.25 14.18
CA VAL A 108 -4.82 -7.74 15.56
C VAL A 108 -5.66 -6.47 15.60
N GLU A 109 -6.73 -6.47 16.39
CA GLU A 109 -7.72 -5.36 16.44
C GLU A 109 -8.29 -4.92 15.08
N GLY A 110 -8.34 -5.84 14.11
CA GLY A 110 -8.78 -5.54 12.75
C GLY A 110 -7.70 -4.91 11.86
N GLU A 111 -6.43 -4.97 12.27
CA GLU A 111 -5.30 -4.46 11.51
C GLU A 111 -4.28 -5.54 11.15
N ARG A 112 -3.50 -5.25 10.10
CA ARG A 112 -2.32 -6.01 9.65
C ARG A 112 -1.18 -5.03 9.35
N HIS A 113 0.04 -5.55 9.38
CA HIS A 113 1.20 -4.81 8.92
C HIS A 113 1.04 -4.42 7.45
N VAL A 114 1.42 -3.19 7.12
CA VAL A 114 1.64 -2.81 5.72
C VAL A 114 3.02 -3.32 5.33
N LYS A 115 3.06 -4.23 4.37
CA LYS A 115 4.30 -4.77 3.81
C LYS A 115 4.72 -3.94 2.60
N TYR A 116 6.02 -3.90 2.37
CA TYR A 116 6.65 -3.37 1.17
C TYR A 116 7.31 -4.52 0.41
N VAL A 117 7.10 -4.58 -0.90
CA VAL A 117 7.78 -5.51 -1.79
C VAL A 117 8.63 -4.70 -2.76
N SER A 118 9.94 -4.92 -2.71
CA SER A 118 10.95 -4.25 -3.49
C SER A 118 11.30 -5.08 -4.71
N HIS A 119 11.40 -4.44 -5.88
CA HIS A 119 11.88 -5.11 -7.07
C HIS A 119 13.41 -5.11 -7.18
N ASP A 120 14.07 -4.07 -6.65
CA ASP A 120 15.53 -3.91 -6.67
C ASP A 120 16.02 -3.12 -5.44
N PRO A 121 16.69 -3.77 -4.45
CA PRO A 121 16.95 -5.21 -4.42
C PRO A 121 15.64 -6.00 -4.32
N PHE A 122 15.62 -7.22 -4.87
CA PHE A 122 14.43 -8.06 -4.81
C PHE A 122 14.21 -8.57 -3.39
N GLY A 123 13.10 -8.20 -2.78
CA GLY A 123 12.90 -8.46 -1.37
C GLY A 123 11.65 -7.85 -0.79
N HIS A 124 11.52 -7.92 0.53
CA HIS A 124 10.36 -7.37 1.22
C HIS A 124 10.73 -6.76 2.58
N GLY A 125 9.79 -6.04 3.17
CA GLY A 125 9.93 -5.48 4.51
C GLY A 125 8.58 -5.09 5.11
N VAL A 126 8.59 -4.77 6.40
CA VAL A 126 7.43 -4.19 7.09
C VAL A 126 7.57 -2.68 7.08
N LEU A 127 6.70 -2.00 6.34
CA LEU A 127 6.75 -0.53 6.23
C LEU A 127 6.06 0.14 7.41
N ALA A 128 4.92 -0.39 7.85
CA ALA A 128 4.16 0.17 8.96
C ALA A 128 3.40 -0.92 9.74
N PRO A 129 3.14 -0.72 11.05
CA PRO A 129 2.35 -1.65 11.85
C PRO A 129 0.89 -1.74 11.45
N THR A 130 0.33 -0.65 10.93
CA THR A 130 -1.06 -0.55 10.44
C THR A 130 -1.12 0.41 9.25
N PHE A 131 -2.22 0.38 8.50
CA PHE A 131 -2.40 1.34 7.42
C PHE A 131 -2.59 2.78 7.94
N ALA A 132 -3.28 2.97 9.07
CA ALA A 132 -3.34 4.27 9.74
C ALA A 132 -1.96 4.84 10.08
N ALA A 133 -1.05 4.01 10.63
CA ALA A 133 0.30 4.44 10.95
C ALA A 133 1.09 4.84 9.70
N LEU A 134 0.88 4.17 8.56
CA LEU A 134 1.47 4.58 7.28
C LEU A 134 0.98 5.97 6.87
N ILE A 135 -0.33 6.23 6.95
CA ILE A 135 -0.92 7.54 6.60
C ILE A 135 -0.35 8.66 7.49
N GLU A 136 -0.19 8.40 8.78
CA GLU A 136 0.46 9.35 9.71
C GLU A 136 1.93 9.62 9.35
N GLN A 137 2.68 8.57 9.03
CA GLN A 137 4.07 8.69 8.61
C GLN A 137 4.23 9.49 7.32
N LEU A 138 3.33 9.25 6.35
CA LEU A 138 3.27 10.01 5.10
C LEU A 138 2.94 11.47 5.39
N ALA A 139 1.94 11.76 6.21
CA ALA A 139 1.61 13.13 6.60
C ALA A 139 2.79 13.84 7.28
N ALA A 140 3.58 13.12 8.08
CA ALA A 140 4.78 13.64 8.74
C ALA A 140 5.98 13.81 7.77
N SER A 141 6.11 12.98 6.72
CA SER A 141 7.15 13.09 5.69
C SER A 141 6.78 14.02 4.53
N SER A 142 5.87 14.99 4.74
CA SER A 142 5.38 15.87 3.67
C SER A 142 4.72 15.11 2.49
N ALA A 143 4.11 13.97 2.79
CA ALA A 143 3.55 12.99 1.85
C ALA A 143 4.57 12.32 0.92
N SER A 144 5.86 12.38 1.24
CA SER A 144 6.87 11.66 0.47
C SER A 144 6.80 10.17 0.79
N TYR A 145 6.47 9.38 -0.23
CA TYR A 145 6.51 7.92 -0.17
C TYR A 145 7.97 7.45 -0.03
N LEU A 146 8.88 8.04 -0.80
CA LEU A 146 10.32 7.80 -0.64
C LEU A 146 10.81 8.08 0.78
N GLY A 147 10.38 9.18 1.39
CA GLY A 147 10.72 9.48 2.79
C GLY A 147 10.11 8.52 3.81
N ALA A 148 9.02 7.83 3.47
CA ALA A 148 8.51 6.72 4.29
C ALA A 148 9.36 5.45 4.09
N LEU A 149 9.77 5.15 2.85
CA LEU A 149 10.69 4.05 2.55
C LEU A 149 12.06 4.22 3.20
N GLU A 150 12.59 5.43 3.31
CA GLU A 150 13.85 5.71 4.02
C GLU A 150 13.82 5.30 5.50
N ARG A 151 12.62 5.20 6.10
CA ARG A 151 12.45 4.72 7.49
C ARG A 151 12.28 3.22 7.58
N LEU A 152 12.14 2.53 6.45
CA LEU A 152 12.13 1.08 6.42
C LEU A 152 13.46 0.59 7.00
N ALA A 153 13.38 -0.06 8.16
CA ALA A 153 14.58 -0.43 8.90
C ALA A 153 15.47 -1.42 8.14
N ARG A 154 14.86 -2.27 7.32
CA ARG A 154 15.56 -3.28 6.52
C ARG A 154 14.66 -3.86 5.42
N ILE A 155 15.23 -4.04 4.23
CA ILE A 155 14.70 -4.96 3.22
C ILE A 155 15.37 -6.31 3.45
N GLU A 156 14.55 -7.35 3.58
CA GLU A 156 15.00 -8.74 3.50
C GLU A 156 15.08 -9.12 2.02
N GLU A 157 16.31 -9.20 1.51
CA GLU A 157 16.57 -9.65 0.14
C GLU A 157 16.29 -11.14 0.03
N VAL A 158 15.64 -11.53 -1.06
CA VAL A 158 15.37 -12.93 -1.39
C VAL A 158 15.85 -13.22 -2.80
N ASP A 159 16.13 -14.48 -3.09
CA ASP A 159 16.52 -14.87 -4.45
C ASP A 159 15.34 -14.68 -5.40
N ALA A 160 15.54 -13.88 -6.45
CA ALA A 160 14.54 -13.72 -7.49
C ALA A 160 14.31 -15.06 -8.22
N PRO A 161 13.06 -15.54 -8.32
CA PRO A 161 12.79 -16.78 -9.03
C PRO A 161 13.30 -16.71 -10.48
N PRO A 162 13.81 -17.82 -11.05
CA PRO A 162 14.39 -17.84 -12.40
C PRO A 162 13.44 -17.34 -13.50
N GLN A 163 12.13 -17.47 -13.29
CA GLN A 163 11.08 -16.97 -14.18
C GLN A 163 10.96 -15.43 -14.20
N LEU A 164 11.46 -14.71 -13.19
CA LEU A 164 11.43 -13.23 -13.12
C LEU A 164 12.61 -12.55 -13.84
N ARG A 165 13.26 -13.22 -14.80
CA ARG A 165 14.38 -12.66 -15.61
C ARG A 165 13.98 -11.46 -16.48
N LYS A 166 12.68 -11.20 -16.63
CA LYS A 166 12.14 -9.93 -17.13
C LYS A 166 11.59 -9.14 -15.95
N PRO A 167 11.63 -7.81 -15.98
CA PRO A 167 11.05 -6.99 -14.91
C PRO A 167 9.61 -7.44 -14.64
N TRP A 168 9.36 -8.01 -13.47
CA TRP A 168 8.08 -8.67 -13.17
C TRP A 168 6.92 -7.66 -13.08
N TRP A 169 7.25 -6.39 -12.81
CA TRP A 169 6.35 -5.25 -12.93
C TRP A 169 5.99 -4.86 -14.38
N LYS A 170 6.57 -5.49 -15.41
CA LYS A 170 6.11 -5.37 -16.81
C LYS A 170 5.10 -6.45 -17.21
N LEU A 171 4.74 -7.35 -16.30
CA LEU A 171 3.72 -8.37 -16.52
C LEU A 171 2.30 -7.85 -16.16
N TRP A 172 2.20 -6.62 -15.65
CA TRP A 172 0.98 -5.96 -15.20
C TRP A 172 0.86 -4.57 -15.82
#